data_AF-A0A3D5LIX3-F1
#
_entry.id   AF-A0A3D5LIX3-F1
#
_cell.length_a   1.000
_cell.length_b   1.000
_cell.length_c   1.000
_cell.angle_alpha   90.00
_cell.angle_beta   90.00
_cell.angle_gamma   90.00
#
_symmetry.space_group_name_H-M   'P 1'
#
loop_
_entity.id
_entity.type
_entity.pdbx_description
1 polymer ?
#
loop_
_entity_poly.entity_id
_entity_poly.type
_entity_poly.pdbx_seq_one_letter_code
_entity_poly.pdbx_strand_id
1 'polypeptide(L)'
;MRITTQMLAHSAAKSGIPFQQTTLLDILNKKSSFSGLLNGVNASADATAIAKKKNYSKLEDISGNLNGYASSLVATDKNSIYDRAKESGSTKDIVSSAKKMVESYNATLKQLRETGDTLNEFYRQQLKDIPAGDKEALKSIGITQAKDGSLSIDEKVLQSADADTLKKVLDGDTGLASKISFVSGRISQNAASNVVSTSSQYTSNGSSLLSALETSKYDFWG
;
A
#
# COMPACT_ATOMS: atom_id res chain seq x y z
N MET A 1 -8.44 1.91 -61.68
CA MET A 1 -9.09 0.60 -61.45
C MET A 1 -10.12 0.76 -60.35
N ARG A 2 -11.34 0.21 -60.51
CA ARG A 2 -12.33 0.13 -59.43
C ARG A 2 -12.34 -1.29 -58.89
N ILE A 3 -12.07 -1.46 -57.59
CA ILE A 3 -12.21 -2.75 -56.94
C ILE A 3 -13.71 -3.00 -56.75
N THR A 4 -14.22 -4.05 -57.38
CA THR A 4 -15.62 -4.44 -57.26
C THR A 4 -15.79 -5.40 -56.07
N THR A 5 -17.00 -5.45 -55.52
CA THR A 5 -17.35 -6.35 -54.41
C THR A 5 -17.11 -7.82 -54.77
N GLN A 6 -17.23 -8.18 -56.05
CA GLN A 6 -16.90 -9.51 -56.56
C GLN A 6 -15.41 -9.84 -56.46
N MET A 7 -14.53 -8.86 -56.76
CA MET A 7 -13.08 -9.05 -56.60
C MET A 7 -12.67 -9.23 -55.13
N LEU A 8 -13.31 -8.49 -54.23
CA LEU A 8 -13.08 -8.58 -52.78
C LEU A 8 -13.52 -9.93 -52.20
N ALA A 9 -14.71 -10.41 -52.59
CA ALA A 9 -15.22 -11.72 -52.19
C ALA A 9 -14.33 -12.87 -52.70
N HIS A 10 -13.84 -12.76 -53.94
CA HIS A 10 -12.96 -13.78 -54.53
C HIS A 10 -11.59 -13.83 -53.84
N SER A 11 -11.06 -12.67 -53.43
CA SER A 11 -9.80 -12.59 -52.67
C SER A 11 -9.92 -13.21 -51.27
N ALA A 12 -11.07 -13.03 -50.60
CA ALA A 12 -11.33 -13.60 -49.28
C ALA A 12 -11.58 -15.12 -49.32
N ALA A 13 -12.27 -15.62 -50.35
CA ALA A 13 -12.42 -17.05 -50.58
C ALA A 13 -11.06 -17.74 -50.80
N LYS A 14 -10.12 -17.07 -51.47
CA LYS A 14 -8.75 -17.57 -51.70
C LYS A 14 -7.87 -17.52 -50.43
N SER A 15 -8.15 -16.62 -49.48
CA SER A 15 -7.40 -16.52 -48.22
C SER A 15 -7.95 -17.41 -47.09
N GLY A 16 -9.10 -18.07 -47.31
CA GLY A 16 -9.74 -18.91 -46.29
C GLY A 16 -10.38 -18.14 -45.13
N ILE A 17 -10.43 -16.81 -45.21
CA ILE A 17 -11.04 -15.95 -44.19
C ILE A 17 -12.47 -15.64 -44.66
N PRO A 18 -13.52 -16.01 -43.89
CA PRO A 18 -14.90 -15.71 -44.27
C PRO A 18 -15.08 -14.19 -44.37
N PHE A 19 -15.47 -13.70 -45.55
CA PHE A 19 -15.82 -12.30 -45.75
C PHE A 19 -17.19 -12.03 -45.14
N GLN A 20 -17.23 -11.77 -43.84
CA GLN A 20 -18.42 -11.25 -43.20
C GLN A 20 -18.49 -9.74 -43.48
N GLN A 21 -19.48 -9.31 -44.26
CA GLN A 21 -19.83 -7.89 -44.41
C GLN A 21 -20.51 -7.41 -43.12
N THR A 22 -19.81 -7.42 -41.99
CA THR A 22 -20.32 -6.74 -40.79
C THR A 22 -20.14 -5.25 -41.02
N THR A 23 -21.21 -4.56 -41.36
CA THR A 23 -21.21 -3.11 -41.46
C THR A 23 -21.00 -2.50 -40.06
N LEU A 24 -20.49 -1.28 -39.97
CA LEU A 24 -20.46 -0.54 -38.70
C LEU A 24 -21.86 -0.47 -38.07
N LEU A 25 -22.91 -0.37 -38.89
CA LEU A 25 -24.30 -0.47 -38.44
C LEU A 25 -24.62 -1.84 -37.84
N ASP A 26 -24.20 -2.95 -38.44
CA ASP A 26 -24.44 -4.29 -37.87
C ASP A 26 -23.72 -4.50 -36.54
N ILE A 27 -22.53 -3.91 -36.35
CA ILE A 27 -21.79 -3.96 -35.09
C ILE A 27 -22.51 -3.13 -34.01
N LEU A 28 -22.99 -1.94 -34.38
CA LEU A 28 -23.81 -1.08 -33.52
C LEU A 28 -25.17 -1.72 -33.18
N ASN A 29 -25.75 -2.48 -34.12
CA ASN A 29 -27.05 -3.12 -33.99
C ASN A 29 -26.96 -4.49 -33.27
N LYS A 30 -25.82 -5.19 -33.34
CA LYS A 30 -25.46 -6.34 -32.47
C LYS A 30 -25.02 -5.89 -31.07
N LYS A 31 -25.69 -4.85 -30.54
CA LYS A 31 -25.39 -4.22 -29.25
C LYS A 31 -25.32 -5.24 -28.10
N SER A 32 -26.06 -6.34 -28.12
CA SER A 32 -26.15 -7.28 -26.98
C SER A 32 -24.86 -8.06 -26.68
N SER A 33 -24.18 -8.63 -27.67
CA SER A 33 -22.99 -9.48 -27.42
C SER A 33 -21.70 -8.68 -27.24
N PHE A 34 -21.53 -7.57 -27.97
CA PHE A 34 -20.38 -6.67 -27.79
C PHE A 34 -20.54 -5.81 -26.53
N SER A 35 -21.74 -5.33 -26.22
CA SER A 35 -22.00 -4.61 -24.96
C SER A 35 -21.85 -5.51 -23.74
N GLY A 36 -22.18 -6.80 -23.81
CA GLY A 36 -21.97 -7.72 -22.68
C GLY A 36 -20.49 -7.90 -22.33
N LEU A 37 -19.64 -8.12 -23.35
CA LEU A 37 -18.19 -8.21 -23.19
C LEU A 37 -17.58 -6.89 -22.74
N LEU A 38 -17.97 -5.76 -23.36
CA LEU A 38 -17.49 -4.44 -22.94
C LEU A 38 -17.93 -4.09 -21.52
N ASN A 39 -19.17 -4.41 -21.13
CA ASN A 39 -19.67 -4.15 -19.77
C ASN A 39 -18.96 -5.02 -18.73
N GLY A 40 -18.61 -6.27 -19.08
CA GLY A 40 -17.78 -7.14 -18.23
C GLY A 40 -16.35 -6.62 -18.05
N VAL A 41 -15.70 -6.17 -19.13
CA VAL A 41 -14.37 -5.54 -19.07
C VAL A 41 -14.40 -4.27 -18.21
N ASN A 42 -15.42 -3.43 -18.42
CA ASN A 42 -15.66 -2.21 -17.68
C ASN A 42 -15.88 -2.45 -16.18
N ALA A 43 -16.77 -3.37 -15.81
CA ALA A 43 -16.98 -3.75 -14.41
C ALA A 43 -15.71 -4.32 -13.76
N SER A 44 -14.89 -5.06 -14.51
CA SER A 44 -13.62 -5.60 -14.02
C SER A 44 -12.56 -4.51 -13.79
N ALA A 45 -12.53 -3.47 -14.63
CA ALA A 45 -11.64 -2.33 -14.49
C ALA A 45 -12.00 -1.48 -13.26
N ASP A 46 -13.29 -1.20 -13.07
CA ASP A 46 -13.79 -0.47 -11.91
C ASP A 46 -13.52 -1.22 -10.60
N ALA A 47 -13.79 -2.54 -10.57
CA ALA A 47 -13.48 -3.38 -9.41
C ALA A 47 -11.99 -3.37 -9.06
N THR A 48 -11.12 -3.38 -10.07
CA THR A 48 -9.67 -3.30 -9.89
C THR A 48 -9.25 -1.95 -9.32
N ALA A 49 -9.81 -0.85 -9.83
CA ALA A 49 -9.53 0.49 -9.32
C ALA A 49 -10.00 0.68 -7.86
N ILE A 50 -11.19 0.16 -7.53
CA ILE A 50 -11.72 0.17 -6.15
C ILE A 50 -10.81 -0.62 -5.21
N ALA A 51 -10.41 -1.84 -5.59
CA ALA A 51 -9.50 -2.66 -4.80
C ALA A 51 -8.14 -1.97 -4.59
N LYS A 52 -7.60 -1.35 -5.65
CA LYS A 52 -6.35 -0.59 -5.59
C LYS A 52 -6.45 0.57 -4.60
N LYS A 53 -7.50 1.39 -4.68
CA LYS A 53 -7.74 2.49 -3.73
C LYS A 53 -7.82 2.00 -2.29
N LYS A 54 -8.56 0.91 -2.05
CA LYS A 54 -8.69 0.32 -0.70
C LYS A 54 -7.34 -0.14 -0.15
N ASN A 55 -6.51 -0.77 -0.97
CA ASN A 55 -5.18 -1.23 -0.57
C ASN A 55 -4.24 -0.06 -0.25
N TYR A 56 -4.22 1.00 -1.06
CA TYR A 56 -3.40 2.18 -0.74
C TYR A 56 -3.94 2.99 0.43
N SER A 57 -5.26 3.10 0.62
CA SER A 57 -5.82 3.77 1.79
C SER A 57 -5.39 3.04 3.08
N LYS A 58 -5.49 1.71 3.09
CA LYS A 58 -5.00 0.91 4.23
C LYS A 58 -3.49 1.05 4.41
N LEU A 59 -2.71 1.11 3.33
CA LEU A 59 -1.26 1.32 3.37
C LEU A 59 -0.90 2.70 3.94
N GLU A 60 -1.60 3.74 3.52
CA GLU A 60 -1.46 5.11 4.03
C GLU A 60 -1.69 5.16 5.54
N ASP A 61 -2.79 4.58 6.02
CA ASP A 61 -3.16 4.55 7.44
C ASP A 61 -2.09 3.86 8.30
N ILE A 62 -1.72 2.62 7.94
CA ILE A 62 -0.79 1.84 8.76
C ILE A 62 0.64 2.39 8.69
N SER A 63 1.07 2.94 7.54
CA SER A 63 2.41 3.53 7.41
C SER A 63 2.47 4.93 8.04
N GLY A 64 1.35 5.67 8.04
CA GLY A 64 1.19 6.89 8.82
C GLY A 64 1.27 6.63 10.32
N ASN A 65 0.61 5.58 10.82
CA ASN A 65 0.73 5.14 12.21
C ASN A 65 2.17 4.72 12.56
N LEU A 66 2.80 3.92 11.69
CA LEU A 66 4.21 3.54 11.83
C LEU A 66 5.12 4.78 11.95
N ASN A 67 4.94 5.75 11.06
CA ASN A 67 5.66 7.02 11.12
C ASN A 67 5.36 7.74 12.44
N GLY A 68 4.09 7.89 12.83
CA GLY A 68 3.71 8.61 14.05
C GLY A 68 4.36 8.02 15.31
N TYR A 69 4.37 6.69 15.45
CA TYR A 69 5.02 6.05 16.59
C TYR A 69 6.54 6.17 16.54
N ALA A 70 7.14 5.99 15.36
CA ALA A 70 8.58 6.15 15.18
C ALA A 70 9.04 7.59 15.42
N SER A 71 8.30 8.58 14.89
CA SER A 71 8.52 10.01 15.09
C SER A 71 8.39 10.43 16.55
N SER A 72 7.45 9.84 17.29
CA SER A 72 7.32 10.06 18.73
C SER A 72 8.52 9.53 19.52
N LEU A 73 9.10 8.42 19.07
CA LEU A 73 10.33 7.84 19.65
C LEU A 73 11.60 8.61 19.30
N VAL A 74 11.55 9.58 18.38
CA VAL A 74 12.70 10.41 17.97
C VAL A 74 12.53 11.89 18.27
N ALA A 75 11.43 12.25 18.93
CA ALA A 75 11.16 13.62 19.31
C ALA A 75 12.19 14.11 20.35
N THR A 76 12.79 15.27 20.10
CA THR A 76 13.84 15.86 20.96
C THR A 76 13.40 17.17 21.64
N ASP A 77 12.13 17.53 21.55
CA ASP A 77 11.58 18.72 22.18
C ASP A 77 11.50 18.55 23.71
N LYS A 78 11.45 19.68 24.43
CA LYS A 78 11.17 19.67 25.88
C LYS A 78 9.80 19.03 26.08
N ASN A 79 9.75 17.94 26.84
CA ASN A 79 8.60 17.03 27.00
C ASN A 79 8.57 15.82 26.05
N SER A 80 9.72 15.50 25.42
CA SER A 80 9.93 14.23 24.73
C SER A 80 9.63 13.04 25.63
N ILE A 81 9.37 11.88 25.04
CA ILE A 81 9.07 10.66 25.80
C ILE A 81 10.23 10.27 26.75
N TYR A 82 11.46 10.63 26.39
CA TYR A 82 12.65 10.32 27.18
C TYR A 82 12.82 11.32 28.33
N ASP A 83 12.51 12.59 28.11
CA ASP A 83 12.51 13.59 29.19
C ASP A 83 11.45 13.23 30.24
N ARG A 84 10.23 12.88 29.80
CA ARG A 84 9.18 12.39 30.70
C ARG A 84 9.57 11.12 31.43
N ALA A 85 10.29 10.19 30.76
CA ALA A 85 10.78 8.98 31.40
C ALA A 85 11.85 9.28 32.46
N LYS A 86 12.73 10.26 32.22
CA LYS A 86 13.74 10.73 33.20
C LYS A 86 13.09 11.41 34.40
N GLU A 87 12.09 12.26 34.18
CA GLU A 87 11.37 12.95 35.25
C GLU A 87 10.52 12.01 36.11
N SER A 88 9.84 11.04 35.48
CA SER A 88 8.95 10.10 36.17
C SER A 88 9.64 8.83 36.70
N GLY A 89 10.86 8.53 36.23
CA GLY A 89 11.55 7.27 36.51
C GLY A 89 10.92 6.04 35.85
N SER A 90 10.06 6.22 34.84
CA SER A 90 9.28 5.15 34.21
C SER A 90 9.45 5.11 32.69
N THR A 91 9.81 3.96 32.15
CA THR A 91 9.98 3.72 30.70
C THR A 91 8.68 3.30 29.99
N LYS A 92 7.54 3.27 30.68
CA LYS A 92 6.26 2.76 30.15
C LYS A 92 5.85 3.37 28.82
N ASP A 93 5.99 4.68 28.65
CA ASP A 93 5.63 5.38 27.41
C ASP A 93 6.55 4.99 26.24
N ILE A 94 7.84 4.82 26.52
CA ILE A 94 8.84 4.37 25.54
C ILE A 94 8.51 2.94 25.09
N VAL A 95 8.31 2.04 26.05
CA VAL A 95 7.96 0.63 25.78
C VAL A 95 6.65 0.53 24.99
N SER A 96 5.63 1.29 25.38
CA SER A 96 4.33 1.34 24.68
C SER A 96 4.49 1.81 23.23
N SER A 97 5.25 2.89 23.02
CA SER A 97 5.50 3.43 21.68
C SER A 97 6.32 2.47 20.81
N ALA A 98 7.34 1.81 21.38
CA ALA A 98 8.14 0.80 20.70
C ALA A 98 7.31 -0.41 20.28
N LYS A 99 6.41 -0.90 21.14
CA LYS A 99 5.46 -1.98 20.80
C LYS A 99 4.57 -1.61 19.62
N LYS A 100 3.90 -0.45 19.70
CA LYS A 100 3.02 0.04 18.63
C LYS A 100 3.76 0.29 17.31
N MET A 101 5.01 0.75 17.39
CA MET A 101 5.89 0.88 16.22
C MET A 101 6.15 -0.50 15.58
N VAL A 102 6.52 -1.52 16.36
CA VAL A 102 6.76 -2.87 15.84
C VAL A 102 5.49 -3.51 15.25
N GLU A 103 4.35 -3.34 15.90
CA GLU A 103 3.05 -3.81 15.38
C GLU A 103 2.73 -3.16 14.03
N SER A 104 2.86 -1.83 13.95
CA SER A 104 2.62 -1.07 12.72
C SER A 104 3.64 -1.41 11.64
N TYR A 105 4.91 -1.65 12.00
CA TYR A 105 5.97 -2.09 11.09
C TYR A 105 5.61 -3.40 10.41
N ASN A 106 5.19 -4.40 11.19
CA ASN A 106 4.77 -5.70 10.66
C ASN A 106 3.53 -5.57 9.77
N ALA A 107 2.56 -4.73 10.16
CA ALA A 107 1.39 -4.44 9.35
C ALA A 107 1.77 -3.79 8.01
N THR A 108 2.66 -2.80 8.02
CA THR A 108 3.17 -2.13 6.81
C THR A 108 3.90 -3.10 5.89
N LEU A 109 4.81 -3.94 6.41
CA LEU A 109 5.50 -4.97 5.62
C LEU A 109 4.51 -5.92 4.92
N LYS A 110 3.46 -6.33 5.61
CA LYS A 110 2.41 -7.20 5.06
C LYS A 110 1.63 -6.49 3.94
N GLN A 111 1.20 -5.26 4.19
CA GLN A 111 0.39 -4.50 3.23
C GLN A 111 1.18 -4.08 1.97
N LEU A 112 2.47 -3.76 2.10
CA LEU A 112 3.34 -3.51 0.95
C LEU A 112 3.38 -4.73 0.03
N ARG A 113 3.51 -5.93 0.61
CA ARG A 113 3.46 -7.20 -0.15
C ARG A 113 2.09 -7.44 -0.79
N GLU A 114 1.00 -7.12 -0.09
CA GLU A 114 -0.37 -7.25 -0.63
C GLU A 114 -0.65 -6.28 -1.77
N THR A 115 -0.05 -5.10 -1.76
CA THR A 115 -0.25 -4.07 -2.81
C THR A 115 0.56 -4.39 -4.06
N GLY A 116 1.75 -4.98 -3.91
CA GLY A 116 2.40 -5.78 -4.96
C GLY A 116 3.06 -5.03 -6.13
N ASP A 117 3.24 -3.71 -6.06
CA ASP A 117 3.97 -2.95 -7.08
C ASP A 117 5.48 -2.85 -6.80
N THR A 118 6.28 -2.55 -7.83
CA THR A 118 7.74 -2.50 -7.76
C THR A 118 8.26 -1.51 -6.71
N LEU A 119 7.62 -0.35 -6.59
CA LEU A 119 8.04 0.69 -5.63
C LEU A 119 7.74 0.26 -4.20
N ASN A 120 6.61 -0.42 -3.98
CA ASN A 120 6.24 -1.01 -2.70
C ASN A 120 7.17 -2.15 -2.30
N GLU A 121 7.63 -2.99 -3.24
CA GLU A 121 8.65 -4.00 -2.92
C GLU A 121 10.01 -3.36 -2.57
N PHE A 122 10.38 -2.27 -3.24
CA PHE A 122 11.56 -1.49 -2.86
C PHE A 122 11.45 -0.94 -1.43
N TYR A 123 10.33 -0.32 -1.08
CA TYR A 123 10.08 0.13 0.29
C TYR A 123 10.07 -1.01 1.30
N ARG A 124 9.50 -2.16 0.93
CA ARG A 124 9.49 -3.35 1.77
C ARG A 124 10.90 -3.84 2.03
N GLN A 125 11.77 -3.85 1.02
CA GLN A 125 13.16 -4.23 1.19
C GLN A 125 13.93 -3.22 2.06
N GLN A 126 13.72 -1.91 1.85
CA GLN A 126 14.30 -0.89 2.75
C GLN A 126 13.90 -1.11 4.21
N LEU A 127 12.61 -1.34 4.48
CA LEU A 127 12.14 -1.61 5.85
C LEU A 127 12.82 -2.84 6.46
N LYS A 128 13.06 -3.89 5.67
CA LYS A 128 13.72 -5.11 6.14
C LYS A 128 15.21 -4.89 6.43
N ASP A 129 15.87 -4.03 5.66
CA ASP A 129 17.30 -3.79 5.80
C ASP A 129 17.64 -2.95 7.04
N ILE A 130 16.72 -2.08 7.49
CA ILE A 130 16.91 -1.24 8.67
C ILE A 130 17.28 -2.05 9.92
N PRO A 131 16.43 -2.97 10.44
CA PRO A 131 16.76 -3.75 11.63
C PRO A 131 17.84 -4.80 11.36
N ALA A 132 18.08 -5.16 10.09
CA ALA A 132 19.17 -6.07 9.74
C ALA A 132 20.55 -5.46 9.96
N GLY A 133 20.68 -4.12 9.90
CA GLY A 133 21.93 -3.40 10.15
C GLY A 133 22.37 -3.40 11.62
N ASP A 134 21.44 -3.50 12.57
CA ASP A 134 21.70 -3.26 14.00
C ASP A 134 21.17 -4.40 14.91
N LYS A 135 21.20 -5.66 14.44
CA LYS A 135 20.58 -6.82 15.10
C LYS A 135 21.00 -7.02 16.56
N GLU A 136 22.28 -6.86 16.88
CA GLU A 136 22.78 -7.06 18.26
C GLU A 136 22.26 -5.98 19.21
N ALA A 137 22.17 -4.74 18.76
CA ALA A 137 21.61 -3.63 19.53
C ALA A 137 20.11 -3.78 19.74
N LEU A 138 19.38 -4.28 18.74
CA LEU A 138 17.95 -4.59 18.89
C LEU A 138 17.71 -5.74 19.86
N LYS A 139 18.55 -6.78 19.79
CA LYS A 139 18.44 -7.94 20.66
C LYS A 139 18.67 -7.58 22.12
N SER A 140 19.55 -6.62 22.42
CA SER A 140 19.80 -6.17 23.81
C SER A 140 18.58 -5.53 24.48
N ILE A 141 17.66 -4.95 23.69
CA ILE A 141 16.37 -4.42 24.17
C ILE A 141 15.19 -5.37 23.92
N GLY A 142 15.46 -6.62 23.53
CA GLY A 142 14.42 -7.63 23.32
C GLY A 142 13.71 -7.57 21.97
N ILE A 143 14.22 -6.82 20.98
CA ILE A 143 13.66 -6.79 19.63
C ILE A 143 14.46 -7.73 18.73
N THR A 144 13.78 -8.62 18.01
CA THR A 144 14.43 -9.57 17.09
C THR A 144 13.77 -9.57 15.72
N GLN A 145 14.56 -9.78 14.67
CA GLN A 145 14.09 -9.87 13.30
C GLN A 145 14.03 -11.33 12.82
N ALA A 146 12.88 -11.74 12.27
CA ALA A 146 12.71 -13.03 11.63
C ALA A 146 13.22 -13.02 10.17
N LYS A 147 13.30 -14.21 9.56
CA LYS A 147 13.81 -14.37 8.18
C LYS A 147 12.97 -13.66 7.12
N ASP A 148 11.68 -13.51 7.36
CA ASP A 148 10.76 -12.78 6.47
C ASP A 148 10.88 -11.25 6.62
N GLY A 149 11.66 -10.81 7.61
CA GLY A 149 11.93 -9.42 7.95
C GLY A 149 11.00 -8.84 9.01
N SER A 150 10.00 -9.59 9.49
CA SER A 150 9.13 -9.17 10.58
C SER A 150 9.89 -9.05 11.90
N LEU A 151 9.39 -8.18 12.79
CA LEU A 151 9.96 -7.94 14.10
C LEU A 151 9.12 -8.61 15.20
N SER A 152 9.79 -9.14 16.21
CA SER A 152 9.20 -9.71 17.42
C SER A 152 9.79 -9.04 18.67
N ILE A 153 9.00 -8.97 19.74
CA ILE A 153 9.37 -8.35 21.01
C ILE A 153 9.35 -9.41 22.12
N ASP A 154 10.46 -9.53 22.83
CA ASP A 154 10.48 -10.08 24.18
C ASP A 154 10.06 -8.98 25.15
N GLU A 155 8.81 -9.06 25.61
CA GLU A 155 8.22 -8.01 26.44
C GLU A 155 8.95 -7.82 27.76
N LYS A 156 9.49 -8.90 28.35
CA LYS A 156 10.17 -8.85 29.65
C LYS A 156 11.48 -8.11 29.52
N VAL A 157 12.25 -8.42 28.46
CA VAL A 157 13.52 -7.75 28.18
C VAL A 157 13.28 -6.28 27.85
N LEU A 158 12.30 -5.97 26.98
CA LEU A 158 11.99 -4.60 26.60
C LEU A 158 11.54 -3.75 27.81
N GLN A 159 10.73 -4.31 28.71
CA GLN A 159 10.28 -3.63 29.94
C GLN A 159 11.40 -3.43 30.98
N SER A 160 12.41 -4.31 30.98
CA SER A 160 13.53 -4.25 31.92
C SER A 160 14.65 -3.32 31.45
N ALA A 161 14.65 -2.92 30.18
CA ALA A 161 15.65 -2.00 29.63
C ALA A 161 15.49 -0.59 30.22
N ASP A 162 16.61 0.03 30.55
CA ASP A 162 16.66 1.41 31.04
C ASP A 162 16.44 2.43 29.91
N ALA A 163 16.07 3.66 30.29
CA ALA A 163 15.73 4.71 29.34
C ALA A 163 16.91 5.10 28.42
N ASP A 164 18.15 5.08 28.91
CA ASP A 164 19.32 5.47 28.13
C ASP A 164 19.67 4.38 27.10
N THR A 165 19.58 3.11 27.48
CA THR A 165 19.72 1.98 26.56
C THR A 165 18.63 2.01 25.48
N LEU A 166 17.37 2.21 25.85
CA LEU A 166 16.25 2.33 24.91
C LEU A 166 16.47 3.51 23.94
N LYS A 167 16.85 4.69 24.45
CA LYS A 167 17.12 5.87 23.63
C LYS A 167 18.25 5.61 22.63
N LYS A 168 19.36 5.01 23.08
CA LYS A 168 20.51 4.71 22.22
C LYS A 168 20.14 3.81 21.04
N VAL A 169 19.30 2.81 21.26
CA VAL A 169 18.91 1.84 20.23
C VAL A 169 17.80 2.37 19.32
N LEU A 170 16.83 3.11 19.86
CA LEU A 170 15.66 3.57 19.12
C LEU A 170 15.86 4.93 18.44
N ASP A 171 16.44 5.92 19.13
CA ASP A 171 16.40 7.35 18.76
C ASP A 171 17.67 7.89 18.08
N GLY A 172 18.82 7.22 18.20
CA GLY A 172 20.07 7.75 17.64
C GLY A 172 20.02 8.13 16.14
N ASP A 173 21.01 8.86 15.64
CA ASP A 173 21.11 9.21 14.20
C ASP A 173 21.03 7.99 13.27
N THR A 174 21.40 6.81 13.79
CA THR A 174 21.29 5.51 13.14
C THR A 174 20.29 4.57 13.81
N GLY A 175 19.54 5.06 14.79
CA GLY A 175 18.54 4.35 15.57
C GLY A 175 17.39 3.81 14.72
N LEU A 176 16.79 2.73 15.23
CA LEU A 176 15.73 2.01 14.52
C LEU A 176 14.55 2.93 14.17
N ALA A 177 14.08 3.74 15.13
CA ALA A 177 12.91 4.58 14.95
C ALA A 177 13.19 5.73 13.96
N SER A 178 14.38 6.32 13.98
CA SER A 178 14.79 7.38 13.04
C SER A 178 14.71 6.91 11.58
N LYS A 179 15.32 5.75 11.29
CA LYS A 179 15.30 5.16 9.94
C LYS A 179 13.87 4.72 9.54
N ILE A 180 13.12 4.12 10.46
CA ILE A 180 11.73 3.70 10.21
C ILE A 180 10.83 4.90 9.92
N SER A 181 10.91 5.97 10.73
CA SER A 181 10.10 7.20 10.54
C SER A 181 10.31 7.75 9.13
N PHE A 182 11.56 7.86 8.69
CA PHE A 182 11.88 8.35 7.35
C PHE A 182 11.27 7.50 6.23
N VAL A 183 11.45 6.17 6.26
CA VAL A 183 10.96 5.28 5.21
C VAL A 183 9.43 5.17 5.24
N SER A 184 8.84 5.04 6.42
CA SER A 184 7.38 4.97 6.61
C SER A 184 6.67 6.26 6.19
N GLY A 185 7.29 7.43 6.39
CA GLY A 185 6.77 8.70 5.88
C GLY A 185 6.69 8.73 4.35
N ARG A 186 7.72 8.22 3.67
CA ARG A 186 7.72 8.11 2.20
C ARG A 186 6.68 7.11 1.69
N ILE A 187 6.53 5.97 2.38
CA ILE A 187 5.49 4.99 2.07
C ILE A 187 4.10 5.62 2.20
N SER A 188 3.84 6.32 3.30
CA SER A 188 2.55 6.98 3.55
C SER A 188 2.24 8.02 2.49
N GLN A 189 3.20 8.89 2.15
CA GLN A 189 3.05 9.88 1.08
C GLN A 189 2.81 9.25 -0.30
N ASN A 190 3.53 8.17 -0.62
CA ASN A 190 3.31 7.42 -1.86
C ASN A 190 1.91 6.79 -1.90
N ALA A 191 1.46 6.23 -0.78
CA ALA A 191 0.14 5.65 -0.66
C ALA A 191 -0.97 6.71 -0.81
N ALA A 192 -0.86 7.83 -0.11
CA ALA A 192 -1.77 8.97 -0.22
C ALA A 192 -1.87 9.46 -1.67
N SER A 193 -0.72 9.61 -2.35
CA SER A 193 -0.67 10.01 -3.77
C SER A 193 -1.41 9.03 -4.67
N ASN A 194 -1.28 7.72 -4.42
CA ASN A 194 -2.00 6.69 -5.17
C ASN A 194 -3.49 6.65 -4.85
N VAL A 195 -3.91 6.94 -3.61
CA VAL A 195 -5.32 7.09 -3.24
C VAL A 195 -5.94 8.24 -4.03
N VAL A 196 -5.29 9.41 -4.05
CA VAL A 196 -5.76 10.58 -4.81
C VAL A 196 -5.81 10.25 -6.30
N SER A 197 -4.71 9.77 -6.88
CA SER A 197 -4.63 9.42 -8.31
C SER A 197 -5.69 8.40 -8.72
N THR A 198 -5.97 7.41 -7.88
CA THR A 198 -7.02 6.40 -8.17
C THR A 198 -8.41 7.02 -8.05
N SER A 199 -8.66 7.83 -7.02
CA SER A 199 -9.97 8.47 -6.80
C SER A 199 -10.36 9.49 -7.87
N SER A 200 -9.38 10.13 -8.52
CA SER A 200 -9.61 11.10 -9.60
C SER A 200 -9.93 10.45 -10.95
N GLN A 201 -9.96 9.12 -11.04
CA GLN A 201 -10.34 8.40 -12.26
C GLN A 201 -11.86 8.40 -12.45
N TYR A 202 -12.29 8.10 -13.67
CA TYR A 202 -13.69 7.88 -14.03
C TYR A 202 -13.96 6.38 -14.12
N THR A 203 -15.16 5.98 -13.70
CA THR A 203 -15.69 4.65 -13.95
C THR A 203 -16.01 4.49 -15.43
N SER A 204 -16.27 3.25 -15.84
CA SER A 204 -16.74 2.97 -17.20
C SER A 204 -18.04 3.68 -17.58
N ASN A 205 -18.83 4.05 -16.58
CA ASN A 205 -20.12 4.71 -16.75
C ASN A 205 -19.99 6.24 -16.73
N GLY A 206 -18.75 6.76 -16.71
CA GLY A 206 -18.44 8.19 -16.74
C GLY A 206 -18.68 8.91 -15.41
N SER A 207 -19.04 8.20 -14.34
CA SER A 207 -19.06 8.76 -12.99
C SER A 207 -17.65 8.85 -12.42
N SER A 208 -17.38 9.76 -11.48
CA SER A 208 -16.08 9.75 -10.80
C SER A 208 -15.98 8.48 -9.93
N LEU A 209 -14.79 7.88 -9.87
CA LEU A 209 -14.57 6.72 -9.01
C LEU A 209 -14.88 7.05 -7.55
N LEU A 210 -14.56 8.27 -7.11
CA LEU A 210 -14.94 8.77 -5.80
C LEU A 210 -16.45 8.68 -5.55
N SER A 211 -17.27 9.16 -6.50
CA SER A 211 -18.73 9.09 -6.39
C SER A 211 -19.25 7.65 -6.34
N ALA A 212 -18.69 6.75 -7.16
CA ALA A 212 -19.07 5.34 -7.17
C ALA A 212 -18.75 4.63 -5.84
N LEU A 213 -17.67 5.01 -5.16
CA LEU A 213 -17.35 4.50 -3.83
C LEU A 213 -18.26 5.05 -2.74
N GLU A 214 -18.70 6.31 -2.84
CA GLU A 214 -19.64 6.91 -1.89
C GLU A 214 -21.03 6.28 -2.00
N THR A 215 -21.51 6.00 -3.21
CA THR A 215 -22.78 5.28 -3.41
C THR A 215 -22.70 3.84 -2.90
N SER A 216 -21.57 3.15 -3.12
CA SER A 216 -21.35 1.77 -2.65
C SER A 216 -21.33 1.65 -1.11
N LYS A 217 -21.11 2.74 -0.37
CA LYS A 217 -21.20 2.72 1.11
C LYS A 217 -22.65 2.64 1.62
N TYR A 218 -23.62 2.96 0.78
CA TYR A 218 -25.05 2.95 1.12
C TYR A 218 -25.80 1.73 0.59
N ASP A 219 -25.20 0.96 -0.33
CA ASP A 219 -25.71 -0.34 -0.78
C ASP A 219 -25.37 -1.43 0.26
N PHE A 220 -26.05 -1.38 1.42
CA PHE A 220 -25.96 -2.40 2.47
C PHE A 220 -26.78 -3.66 2.15
N TRP A 221 -27.58 -3.62 1.10
CA TRP A 221 -28.41 -4.73 0.61
C TRP A 221 -28.31 -4.71 -0.92
N GLY A 222 -27.65 -5.73 -1.48
CA GLY A 222 -27.55 -5.89 -2.94
C GLY A 222 -28.88 -6.07 -3.63
#